data_AF-A0A2N1QL96-F1
#
_entry.id   AF-A0A2N1QL96-F1
#
_cell.length_a   1.000
_cell.length_b   1.000
_cell.length_c   1.000
_cell.angle_alpha   90.00
_cell.angle_beta   90.00
_cell.angle_gamma   90.00
#
_symmetry.space_group_name_H-M   'P 1'
#
loop_
_entity.id
_entity.type
_entity.pdbx_description
1 polymer ?
#
loop_
_entity_poly.entity_id
_entity_poly.type
_entity_poly.pdbx_seq_one_letter_code
_entity_poly.pdbx_strand_id
1 'polypeptide(L)'
;MSMMLLLFGLSLAVIFLGRSAWASGKPVLTLENALEMAERNNPVISASGERITQAHARLDQASAASLPQLGVSLLYQEVQNEPRYPVVPAGYAKAG
;
A
#
# COMPACT_ATOMS: atom_id res chain seq x y z
N MET A 1 32.11 -36.02 23.39
CA MET A 1 32.82 -35.08 24.29
C MET A 1 33.48 -33.93 23.52
N SER A 2 34.30 -34.20 22.49
CA SER A 2 34.98 -33.18 21.68
C SER A 2 34.05 -32.15 21.01
N MET A 3 32.95 -32.60 20.37
CA MET A 3 31.96 -31.71 19.72
C MET A 3 31.28 -30.75 20.70
N MET A 4 31.01 -31.20 21.93
CA MET A 4 30.31 -30.39 22.93
C MET A 4 31.19 -29.28 23.49
N LEU A 5 32.51 -29.53 23.61
CA LEU A 5 33.50 -28.54 24.01
C LEU A 5 33.71 -27.46 22.95
N LEU A 6 33.68 -27.83 21.66
CA LEU A 6 33.77 -26.86 20.55
C LEU A 6 32.57 -25.91 20.52
N LEU A 7 31.35 -26.43 20.70
CA LEU A 7 30.14 -25.60 20.76
C LEU A 7 30.14 -24.65 21.96
N PHE A 8 30.62 -25.12 23.13
CA PHE A 8 30.74 -24.29 24.33
C PHE A 8 31.82 -23.21 24.19
N GLY A 9 32.94 -23.53 23.52
CA GLY A 9 33.97 -22.54 23.19
C GLY A 9 33.46 -21.48 22.22
N LEU A 10 32.68 -21.88 21.21
CA LEU A 10 32.09 -20.96 20.24
C LEU A 10 31.08 -20.02 20.91
N SER A 11 30.23 -20.53 21.81
CA SER A 11 29.26 -19.70 22.53
C SER A 11 29.94 -18.67 23.43
N LEU A 12 30.99 -19.07 24.16
CA LEU A 12 31.80 -18.15 24.95
C LEU A 12 32.48 -17.09 24.08
N ALA A 13 33.05 -17.48 22.93
CA ALA A 13 33.65 -16.53 22.00
C ALA A 13 32.64 -15.50 21.48
N VAL A 14 31.42 -15.92 21.15
CA VAL A 14 30.33 -15.02 20.73
C VAL A 14 29.92 -14.07 21.85
N ILE A 15 29.86 -14.54 23.11
CA ILE A 15 29.53 -13.70 24.27
C ILE A 15 30.63 -12.66 24.52
N PHE A 16 31.91 -13.06 24.43
CA PHE A 16 33.05 -12.14 24.63
C PHE A 16 33.16 -11.10 23.51
N LEU A 17 32.96 -11.49 22.24
CA LEU A 17 32.91 -10.56 21.11
C LEU A 17 31.67 -9.65 21.15
N GLY A 18 30.53 -10.18 21.56
CA GLY A 18 29.30 -9.39 21.73
C GLY A 18 29.47 -8.31 22.79
N ARG A 19 30.16 -8.62 23.90
CA ARG A 19 30.39 -7.66 24.99
C ARG A 19 31.27 -6.48 24.56
N SER A 20 32.28 -6.70 23.71
CA SER A 20 33.12 -5.60 23.20
C SER A 20 32.39 -4.71 22.20
N ALA A 21 31.48 -5.28 21.38
CA ALA A 21 30.65 -4.51 20.46
C ALA A 21 29.66 -3.55 21.18
N TRP A 22 29.18 -3.95 22.37
CA TRP A 22 28.23 -3.16 23.16
C TRP A 22 28.92 -2.16 24.11
N ALA A 23 30.24 -2.28 24.31
CA ALA A 23 31.04 -1.35 25.11
C ALA A 23 31.49 -0.11 24.32
N SER A 24 31.21 -0.05 23.01
CA SER A 24 31.36 1.17 22.24
C SER A 24 30.39 2.20 22.78
N GLY A 25 30.91 3.18 23.53
CA GLY A 25 30.13 4.24 24.14
C GLY A 25 29.21 4.86 23.10
N LYS A 26 27.90 4.93 23.40
CA LYS A 26 26.92 5.53 22.50
C LYS A 26 27.45 6.89 22.05
N PRO A 27 27.54 7.18 20.74
CA PRO A 27 28.01 8.47 20.28
C PRO A 27 27.14 9.53 20.94
N VAL A 28 27.77 10.48 21.62
CA VAL A 28 27.07 11.58 22.29
C VAL A 28 26.35 12.36 21.18
N LEU A 29 25.02 12.33 21.22
CA LEU A 29 24.20 13.04 20.25
C LEU A 29 24.33 14.54 20.55
N THR A 30 25.11 15.24 19.73
CA THR A 30 25.16 16.70 19.78
C THR A 30 23.85 17.28 19.27
N LEU A 31 23.55 18.52 19.65
CA LEU A 31 22.31 19.19 19.26
C LEU A 31 22.18 19.28 17.74
N GLU A 32 23.29 19.57 17.05
CA GLU A 32 23.37 19.70 15.60
C GLU A 32 23.03 18.37 14.92
N ASN A 33 23.58 17.26 15.43
CA ASN A 33 23.29 15.91 14.92
C ASN A 33 21.84 15.51 15.19
N ALA A 34 21.26 15.93 16.32
CA ALA A 34 19.86 15.70 16.62
C ALA A 34 18.92 16.47 15.67
N LEU A 35 19.26 17.74 15.37
CA LEU A 35 18.54 18.57 14.41
C LEU A 35 18.62 18.01 12.99
N GLU A 36 19.81 17.63 12.52
CA GLU A 36 19.96 17.03 11.19
C GLU A 36 19.19 15.70 11.08
N MET A 37 19.25 14.87 12.13
CA MET A 37 18.50 13.62 12.18
C MET A 37 16.98 13.86 12.22
N ALA A 38 16.53 14.90 12.90
CA ALA A 38 15.14 15.32 12.93
C ALA A 38 14.70 15.85 11.57
N GLU A 39 15.45 16.73 10.91
CA GLU A 39 15.08 17.23 9.58
C GLU A 39 14.87 16.10 8.58
N ARG A 40 15.72 15.07 8.61
CA ARG A 40 15.62 13.92 7.70
C ARG A 40 14.50 12.95 8.07
N ASN A 41 14.25 12.72 9.36
CA ASN A 41 13.37 11.63 9.82
C ASN A 41 12.10 12.09 10.55
N ASN A 42 11.85 13.41 10.65
CA ASN A 42 10.72 13.91 11.40
C ASN A 42 9.41 13.61 10.65
N PRO A 43 8.51 12.80 11.26
CA PRO A 43 7.25 12.42 10.63
C PRO A 43 6.34 13.62 10.35
N VAL A 44 6.47 14.73 11.09
CA VAL A 44 5.70 15.95 10.87
C VAL A 44 6.12 16.64 9.57
N ILE A 45 7.43 16.68 9.27
CA ILE A 45 7.95 17.26 8.03
C ILE A 45 7.51 16.39 6.86
N SER A 46 7.65 15.07 6.96
CA SER A 46 7.17 14.11 5.96
C SER A 46 5.67 14.25 5.71
N ALA A 47 4.85 14.29 6.76
CA ALA A 47 3.40 14.48 6.64
C ALA A 47 3.01 15.81 6.00
N SER A 48 3.80 16.87 6.23
CA SER A 48 3.59 18.16 5.58
C SER A 48 3.93 18.10 4.09
N GLY A 49 5.02 17.41 3.71
CA GLY A 49 5.35 17.13 2.32
C GLY A 49 4.25 16.34 1.60
N GLU A 50 3.71 15.32 2.27
CA GLU A 50 2.60 14.52 1.72
C GLU A 50 1.34 15.35 1.49
N ARG A 51 1.03 16.32 2.37
CA ARG A 51 -0.09 17.26 2.16
C ARG A 51 0.10 18.11 0.91
N ILE A 52 1.34 18.51 0.61
CA ILE A 52 1.67 19.25 -0.61
C ILE A 52 1.45 18.36 -1.84
N THR A 53 1.96 17.13 -1.82
CA THR A 53 1.75 16.14 -2.90
C THR A 53 0.27 15.90 -3.15
N GLN A 54 -0.53 15.73 -2.09
CA GLN A 54 -1.97 15.57 -2.20
C GLN A 54 -2.67 16.80 -2.79
N ALA A 55 -2.23 18.01 -2.43
CA ALA A 55 -2.77 19.25 -2.99
C ALA A 55 -2.48 19.34 -4.51
N HIS A 56 -1.28 18.98 -4.94
CA HIS A 56 -0.94 18.91 -6.37
C HIS A 56 -1.80 17.87 -7.10
N ALA A 57 -1.96 16.67 -6.55
CA ALA A 57 -2.81 15.64 -7.16
C ALA A 57 -4.26 16.12 -7.33
N ARG A 58 -4.79 16.92 -6.38
CA ARG A 58 -6.13 17.53 -6.52
C ARG A 58 -6.19 18.57 -7.65
N LEU A 59 -5.13 19.37 -7.82
CA LEU A 59 -5.03 20.30 -8.93
C LEU A 59 -4.98 19.57 -10.28
N ASP A 60 -4.21 18.49 -10.36
CA ASP A 60 -4.11 17.66 -11.55
C ASP A 60 -5.43 16.96 -11.88
N GLN A 61 -6.17 16.50 -10.87
CA GLN A 61 -7.52 15.96 -11.07
C GLN A 61 -8.49 17.02 -11.58
N ALA A 62 -8.44 18.23 -11.01
CA ALA A 62 -9.29 19.34 -11.44
C ALA A 62 -8.97 19.76 -12.88
N SER A 63 -7.69 19.77 -13.27
CA SER A 63 -7.29 20.08 -14.65
C SER A 63 -7.66 18.95 -15.61
N ALA A 64 -7.46 17.69 -15.23
CA ALA A 64 -7.85 16.52 -16.02
C ALA A 64 -9.36 16.44 -16.26
N ALA A 65 -10.19 16.93 -15.33
CA ALA A 65 -11.64 17.01 -15.52
C ALA A 65 -12.04 17.96 -16.67
N SER A 66 -11.20 18.93 -17.02
CA SER A 66 -11.42 19.85 -18.14
C SER A 66 -10.87 19.36 -19.48
N LEU A 67 -10.15 18.24 -19.48
CA LEU A 67 -9.47 17.67 -20.64
C LEU A 67 -10.22 16.44 -21.19
N PRO A 68 -10.14 16.16 -22.50
CA PRO A 68 -10.72 14.96 -23.07
C PRO A 68 -10.02 13.69 -22.53
N GLN A 69 -10.81 12.72 -22.09
CA GLN A 69 -10.31 11.44 -21.60
C GLN A 69 -10.28 10.42 -22.73
N LEU A 70 -9.14 9.74 -22.88
CA LEU A 70 -8.98 8.63 -23.82
C LEU A 70 -9.12 7.31 -23.06
N GLY A 71 -10.15 6.54 -23.39
CA GLY A 71 -10.40 5.20 -22.84
C GLY A 71 -10.62 4.20 -23.96
N VAL A 72 -10.04 3.00 -23.80
CA VAL A 72 -10.25 1.87 -24.73
C VAL A 72 -11.01 0.79 -23.98
N SER A 73 -12.18 0.40 -24.49
CA SER A 73 -12.98 -0.69 -23.93
C SER A 73 -13.39 -1.67 -25.03
N LEU A 74 -13.21 -2.96 -24.79
CA LEU A 74 -13.73 -4.06 -25.61
C LEU A 74 -14.83 -4.76 -24.81
N LEU A 75 -16.07 -4.72 -25.29
CA LEU A 75 -17.19 -5.39 -24.64
C LEU A 75 -17.91 -6.30 -25.64
N TYR A 76 -18.07 -7.58 -25.28
CA TYR A 76 -18.93 -8.53 -25.98
C TYR A 76 -20.09 -8.89 -25.06
N GLN A 77 -21.32 -8.58 -25.47
CA GLN A 77 -22.52 -8.90 -24.72
C GLN A 77 -23.53 -9.58 -25.65
N GLU A 78 -23.86 -10.83 -25.35
CA GLU A 78 -24.90 -11.59 -26.04
C GLU A 78 -26.18 -11.56 -25.20
N VAL A 79 -27.18 -10.82 -25.68
CA VAL A 79 -28.48 -10.71 -25.03
C VAL A 79 -29.48 -11.57 -25.80
N GLN A 80 -29.86 -12.71 -25.24
CA GLN A 80 -31.01 -13.47 -25.72
C GLN A 80 -32.29 -12.80 -25.22
N ASN A 81 -32.87 -11.94 -26.05
CA ASN A 81 -34.18 -11.36 -25.81
C ASN A 81 -35.24 -12.28 -26.44
N GLU A 82 -36.04 -12.96 -25.60
CA GLU A 82 -37.48 -13.19 -25.83
C GLU A 82 -38.09 -14.04 -24.69
N PRO A 83 -38.75 -13.43 -23.68
CA PRO A 83 -39.96 -14.01 -23.14
C PRO A 83 -41.10 -13.56 -24.05
N ARG A 84 -41.42 -14.36 -25.08
CA ARG A 84 -42.69 -14.23 -25.80
C ARG A 84 -43.80 -14.53 -24.81
N TYR A 85 -44.40 -13.48 -24.26
CA TYR A 85 -45.66 -13.62 -23.54
C TYR A 85 -46.75 -13.93 -24.56
N PRO A 86 -47.46 -15.06 -24.43
CA PRO A 86 -48.58 -15.33 -25.31
C PRO A 86 -49.65 -14.25 -25.10
N VAL A 87 -49.98 -13.51 -26.15
CA VAL A 87 -51.19 -12.69 -26.16
C VAL A 87 -52.38 -13.64 -26.20
N VAL A 88 -53.09 -13.75 -25.08
CA VAL A 88 -54.39 -14.43 -25.06
C VAL A 88 -55.39 -13.47 -25.72
N PRO A 89 -55.92 -13.75 -26.93
CA PRO A 89 -56.92 -12.87 -27.52
C PRO A 89 -58.14 -12.89 -26.60
N ALA A 90 -58.52 -11.72 -26.08
CA ALA A 90 -59.75 -11.50 -25.36
C ALA A 90 -60.93 -11.72 -26.32
N GLY A 91 -61.36 -12.98 -26.50
CA GLY A 91 -62.36 -13.24 -27.54
C GLY A 91 -62.99 -14.62 -27.64
N TYR A 92 -62.59 -15.63 -26.87
CA TYR A 92 -63.32 -16.92 -26.87
C TYR A 92 -63.70 -17.34 -25.46
N ALA A 93 -64.44 -16.45 -24.81
CA ALA A 93 -65.39 -16.86 -23.79
C ALA A 93 -66.48 -17.71 -24.47
N LYS A 94 -66.70 -18.89 -23.88
CA LYS A 94 -67.83 -19.81 -24.09
C LYS A 94 -69.09 -19.18 -24.72
N ALA A 95 -69.56 -19.80 -25.80
CA ALA A 95 -70.98 -20.06 -26.02
C ALA A 95 -71.05 -21.60 -26.19
N GLY A 96 -71.71 -22.35 -25.32
CA GLY A 96 -73.17 -22.42 -25.24
C GLY A 96 -73.53 -23.83 -25.67
#